data_AF-A0A2W5AYA8-F1
#
_entry.id   AF-A0A2W5AYA8-F1
#
_cell.length_a   1.000
_cell.length_b   1.000
_cell.length_c   1.000
_cell.angle_alpha   90.00
_cell.angle_beta   90.00
_cell.angle_gamma   90.00
#
_symmetry.space_group_name_H-M   'P 1'
#
loop_
_entity.id
_entity.type
_entity.pdbx_description
1 polymer ?
#
loop_
_entity_poly.entity_id
_entity_poly.type
_entity_poly.pdbx_seq_one_letter_code
_entity_poly.pdbx_strand_id
1 'polypeptide(L)' 'GITAMTKLLGKKQFQDTLGDLVHKPAGKPTLVPESDKRPALQAATPETVFQPIGGKNQ' A
#
# COMPACT_ATOMS: atom_id res chain seq x y z
N GLY A 1 -22.48 -3.11 0.25
CA GLY A 1 -21.03 -3.07 0.58
C GLY A 1 -20.36 -4.37 0.17
N ILE A 2 -19.03 -4.36 -0.02
CA ILE A 2 -18.25 -5.52 -0.51
C ILE A 2 -18.55 -6.81 0.29
N THR A 3 -18.73 -6.71 1.60
CA THR A 3 -19.08 -7.85 2.47
C THR A 3 -20.38 -8.57 2.08
N ALA A 4 -21.40 -7.84 1.59
CA ALA A 4 -22.65 -8.46 1.15
C ALA A 4 -22.44 -9.25 -0.15
N MET A 5 -21.60 -8.72 -1.06
CA MET A 5 -21.26 -9.38 -2.32
C MET A 5 -20.40 -10.64 -2.09
N THR A 6 -19.42 -10.57 -1.18
CA THR A 6 -18.63 -11.74 -0.79
C THR A 6 -19.49 -12.85 -0.15
N LYS A 7 -20.55 -12.48 0.60
CA LYS A 7 -21.50 -13.47 1.14
C LYS A 7 -22.37 -14.09 0.05
N LEU A 8 -22.79 -13.31 -0.95
CA LEU A 8 -23.69 -13.75 -2.00
C LEU A 8 -23.01 -14.65 -3.03
N LEU A 9 -21.75 -14.35 -3.39
CA LEU A 9 -20.92 -15.14 -4.32
C LEU A 9 -20.13 -16.27 -3.61
N GLY A 10 -19.97 -16.17 -2.28
CA GLY A 10 -19.06 -17.01 -1.52
C GLY A 10 -17.60 -16.58 -1.67
N LYS A 11 -16.79 -16.89 -0.65
CA LYS A 11 -15.40 -16.41 -0.55
C LYS A 11 -14.52 -16.82 -1.74
N LYS A 12 -14.68 -18.05 -2.24
CA LYS A 12 -13.87 -18.60 -3.32
C LYS A 12 -14.12 -17.90 -4.65
N GLN A 13 -15.38 -17.88 -5.10
CA GLN A 13 -15.75 -17.24 -6.37
C GLN A 13 -15.51 -15.72 -6.33
N PHE A 14 -15.72 -15.09 -5.17
CA PHE A 14 -15.42 -13.68 -5.01
C PHE A 14 -13.92 -13.37 -5.16
N GLN A 15 -13.03 -14.19 -4.56
CA GLN A 15 -11.59 -14.03 -4.72
C GLN A 15 -11.11 -14.33 -6.13
N ASP A 16 -11.58 -15.42 -6.74
CA ASP A 16 -11.16 -15.85 -8.08
C ASP A 16 -11.56 -14.82 -9.16
N THR A 17 -12.69 -14.12 -9.01
CA THR A 17 -13.19 -13.17 -10.03
C THR A 17 -12.87 -11.71 -9.73
N LEU A 18 -12.97 -11.29 -8.46
CA LEU A 18 -12.92 -9.87 -8.07
C LEU A 18 -11.73 -9.55 -7.15
N GLY A 19 -10.95 -10.55 -6.74
CA GLY A 19 -9.84 -10.37 -5.80
C GLY A 19 -8.83 -9.31 -6.24
N ASP A 20 -8.45 -9.32 -7.51
CA ASP A 20 -7.49 -8.38 -8.09
C ASP A 20 -8.04 -6.96 -8.27
N LEU A 21 -9.37 -6.82 -8.26
CA LEU A 21 -10.08 -5.55 -8.38
C LEU A 21 -10.44 -4.94 -7.02
N VAL A 22 -10.21 -5.68 -5.92
CA VAL A 22 -10.47 -5.19 -4.56
C VAL A 22 -9.29 -4.37 -4.08
N HIS A 23 -9.44 -3.05 -4.14
CA HIS A 23 -8.50 -2.13 -3.52
C HIS A 23 -8.68 -2.13 -1.99
N LYS A 24 -7.73 -2.72 -1.27
CA LYS A 24 -7.67 -2.64 0.20
C LYS A 24 -6.97 -1.33 0.56
N PRO A 25 -7.68 -0.32 1.10
CA PRO A 25 -7.02 0.89 1.55
C PRO A 25 -6.00 0.51 2.63
N ALA A 26 -4.77 1.00 2.48
CA ALA A 26 -3.76 0.84 3.51
C ALA A 26 -4.32 1.42 4.82
N GLY A 27 -4.28 0.63 5.90
CA GLY A 27 -4.71 1.10 7.22
C GLY A 27 -3.91 2.34 7.64
N LYS A 28 -4.48 3.16 8.55
CA LYS A 28 -3.71 4.25 9.17
C LYS A 28 -2.37 3.69 9.67
N PRO A 29 -1.23 4.36 9.45
CA PRO A 29 0.03 3.98 10.06
C PRO A 29 -0.17 3.91 11.58
N THR A 30 -0.15 2.71 12.14
CA THR A 30 -0.22 2.49 13.58
C THR A 30 1.21 2.51 14.13
N LEU A 31 1.43 3.22 15.24
CA LEU A 31 2.68 3.14 16.00
C LEU A 31 2.96 1.67 16.34
N VAL A 32 4.09 1.18 15.84
CA VAL A 32 4.55 -0.20 16.08
C VAL A 32 5.21 -0.29 17.46
N PRO A 33 5.02 -1.40 18.21
CA PRO A 33 5.74 -1.64 19.46
C PRO A 33 7.24 -1.86 19.21
N GLU A 34 8.10 -1.57 20.21
CA GLU A 34 9.59 -1.60 20.13
C GLU A 34 10.21 -2.92 19.63
N SER A 35 9.43 -3.99 19.54
CA SER A 35 9.84 -5.31 19.04
C SER A 35 9.72 -5.47 17.51
N ASP A 36 9.19 -4.46 16.81
CA ASP A 36 9.07 -4.47 15.35
C ASP A 36 10.44 -4.28 14.68
N LYS A 37 10.94 -5.34 14.02
CA LYS A 37 12.24 -5.36 13.34
C LYS A 37 12.27 -4.63 12.00
N ARG A 38 11.17 -4.01 11.56
CA ARG A 38 11.15 -3.31 10.27
C ARG A 38 11.91 -1.98 10.39
N PRO A 39 12.73 -1.62 9.41
CA PRO A 39 13.44 -0.34 9.42
C PRO A 39 12.44 0.81 9.45
N ALA A 40 12.69 1.79 10.32
CA ALA A 40 11.87 2.98 10.45
C ALA A 40 11.75 3.70 9.09
N LEU A 41 10.54 4.10 8.73
CA LEU A 41 10.31 4.93 7.54
C LEU A 41 11.09 6.25 7.73
N GLN A 42 12.13 6.47 6.91
CA GLN A 42 12.81 7.76 6.88
C GLN A 42 11.87 8.79 6.26
N ALA A 43 11.77 9.97 6.88
CA ALA A 43 11.03 11.09 6.32
C ALA A 43 11.67 11.47 4.97
N ALA A 44 10.95 11.20 3.88
CA ALA A 44 11.40 11.56 2.56
C ALA A 44 11.23 13.08 2.40
N THR A 45 12.34 13.81 2.32
CA THR A 45 12.31 15.23 2.00
C THR A 45 12.22 15.38 0.47
N PRO A 46 11.67 16.48 -0.07
CA PRO A 46 11.57 16.68 -1.52
C PRO A 46 12.93 16.47 -2.23
N GLU A 47 14.02 16.81 -1.57
CA GLU A 47 15.40 16.66 -2.07
C GLU A 47 15.83 15.20 -2.24
N THR A 48 15.30 14.25 -1.44
CA THR A 48 15.62 12.82 -1.57
C THR A 48 14.73 12.08 -2.56
N VAL A 49 13.58 12.67 -2.92
CA VAL A 49 12.57 12.04 -3.79
C VAL A 49 12.67 12.53 -5.23
N PHE A 50 13.10 13.78 -5.45
CA PHE A 50 13.16 14.36 -6.78
C PHE A 50 14.62 14.50 -7.25
N GLN A 51 15.05 13.60 -8.13
CA GLN A 51 16.25 13.83 -8.93
C GLN A 51 15.90 14.80 -10.08
N PRO A 52 16.56 15.96 -10.20
CA PRO A 52 16.31 16.88 -11.30
C PRO A 52 16.78 16.26 -12.62
N ILE A 53 15.87 16.17 -13.60
CA ILE A 53 16.18 15.71 -14.96
C ILE A 53 16.94 16.84 -15.68
N GLY A 54 18.26 16.87 -15.52
CA GLY A 54 19.07 17.93 -16.13
C GLY A 54 20.59 17.84 -15.96
N GLY A 55 21.13 16.72 -15.48
CA GLY A 55 22.57 16.52 -15.35
C GLY A 55 23.27 16.15 -16.67
N LYS A 56 23.41 17.10 -17.59
CA LYS A 56 24.50 17.09 -18.59
C LYS A 56 25.05 18.50 -18.75
N ASN A 57 26.39 18.59 -18.63
CA ASN A 57 27.31 19.65 -19.06
C ASN A 57 27.85 20.57 -17.93
N GLN A 58 28.84 20.12 -17.18
CA GLN A 58 30.28 20.30 -17.47
C GLN A 58 31.12 19.42 -16.56
#